data_AF-A0A6N7AVB9-F1
#
_entry.id   AF-A0A6N7AVB9-F1
#
_cell.length_a   1.000
_cell.length_b   1.000
_cell.length_c   1.000
_cell.angle_alpha   90.00
_cell.angle_beta   90.00
_cell.angle_gamma   90.00
#
_symmetry.space_group_name_H-M   'P 1'
#
loop_
_entity.id
_entity.type
_entity.pdbx_description
1 polymer ?
#
loop_
_entity_poly.entity_id
_entity_poly.type
_entity_poly.pdbx_seq_one_letter_code
_entity_poly.pdbx_strand_id
1 'polypeptide(L)'
;MKLKSVISNVINAMVARLHPPQRVVEEKIDRDVLLLIDQARCEWLAAKEYFDNVSDPHLIEHAVYIYHAAEKRYMCLLNQARSRGLSSSVPLPKKDRRYKV
;
A
#
# COMPACT_ATOMS: atom_id res chain seq x y z
N MET A 1 32.33 -3.49 -44.83
CA MET A 1 32.00 -3.70 -43.40
C MET A 1 30.49 -3.52 -43.17
N LYS A 2 29.66 -4.57 -43.33
CA LYS A 2 28.20 -4.53 -43.03
C LYS A 2 27.72 -5.71 -42.16
N LEU A 3 28.64 -6.45 -41.54
CA LEU A 3 28.31 -7.70 -40.83
C LEU A 3 27.99 -7.50 -39.33
N LYS A 4 28.37 -6.36 -38.74
CA LYS A 4 28.17 -6.08 -37.30
C LYS A 4 26.75 -5.57 -36.95
N SER A 5 25.95 -5.16 -37.94
CA SER A 5 24.66 -4.48 -37.70
C SER A 5 23.46 -5.43 -37.65
N VAL A 6 23.46 -6.51 -38.44
CA VAL A 6 22.29 -7.42 -38.53
C VAL A 6 22.15 -8.29 -37.28
N ILE A 7 23.27 -8.81 -36.75
CA ILE A 7 23.26 -9.67 -35.56
C ILE A 7 22.83 -8.88 -34.32
N SER A 8 23.22 -7.61 -34.21
CA SER A 8 22.82 -6.74 -33.09
C SER A 8 21.31 -6.50 -33.05
N ASN A 9 20.65 -6.34 -34.20
CA ASN A 9 19.21 -6.13 -34.26
C ASN A 9 18.41 -7.38 -33.86
N VAL A 10 18.90 -8.57 -34.24
CA VAL A 10 18.25 -9.84 -33.90
C VAL A 10 18.36 -10.14 -32.40
N ILE A 11 19.52 -9.89 -31.80
CA ILE A 11 19.73 -10.07 -30.34
C ILE A 11 18.81 -9.13 -29.54
N ASN A 12 18.72 -7.85 -29.92
CA ASN A 12 17.83 -6.90 -29.24
C ASN A 12 16.35 -7.29 -29.35
N ALA A 13 15.92 -7.76 -30.52
CA ALA A 13 14.55 -8.23 -30.74
C ALA A 13 14.21 -9.51 -29.95
N MET A 14 15.20 -10.36 -29.70
CA MET A 14 15.02 -11.61 -28.94
C MET A 14 14.99 -11.34 -27.42
N VAL A 15 15.84 -10.43 -26.93
CA VAL A 15 15.83 -9.97 -25.53
C VAL A 15 14.48 -9.32 -25.16
N ALA A 16 13.90 -8.52 -26.07
CA ALA A 16 12.58 -7.91 -25.89
C ALA A 16 11.41 -8.92 -25.83
N ARG A 17 11.60 -10.15 -26.32
CA ARG A 17 10.57 -11.21 -26.32
C ARG A 17 10.67 -12.15 -25.12
N LEU A 18 11.85 -12.25 -24.52
CA LEU A 18 12.11 -13.14 -23.38
C LEU A 18 11.87 -12.47 -22.02
N HIS A 19 11.97 -11.14 -21.94
CA HIS A 19 11.60 -10.38 -20.76
C HIS A 19 10.21 -9.76 -20.97
N PRO A 20 9.19 -10.09 -20.13
CA PRO A 20 7.98 -9.29 -20.10
C PRO A 20 8.37 -7.83 -19.82
N PRO A 21 7.76 -6.84 -20.50
CA PRO A 21 8.07 -5.44 -20.28
C PRO A 21 7.85 -5.11 -18.79
N GLN A 22 8.92 -4.73 -18.09
CA GLN A 22 8.94 -4.50 -16.63
C GLN A 22 7.76 -3.62 -16.14
N ARG A 23 7.30 -2.70 -16.98
CA ARG A 23 6.15 -1.82 -16.73
C ARG A 23 4.86 -2.53 -16.32
N VAL A 24 4.52 -3.68 -16.92
CA VAL A 24 3.22 -4.34 -16.66
C VAL A 24 3.20 -4.98 -15.27
N VAL A 25 4.35 -5.44 -14.79
CA VAL A 25 4.49 -6.09 -13.47
C VAL A 25 4.49 -5.03 -12.36
N GLU A 26 5.22 -3.93 -12.56
CA GLU A 26 5.22 -2.79 -11.63
C GLU A 26 3.82 -2.19 -11.46
N GLU A 27 3.09 -1.97 -12.56
CA GLU A 27 1.74 -1.42 -12.51
C GLU A 27 0.75 -2.33 -11.76
N LYS A 28 0.89 -3.65 -11.89
CA LYS A 28 0.08 -4.61 -11.12
C LYS A 28 0.40 -4.54 -9.63
N ILE A 29 1.68 -4.53 -9.27
CA ILE A 29 2.14 -4.43 -7.88
C ILE A 29 1.62 -3.14 -7.25
N ASP A 30 1.65 -2.03 -7.99
CA ASP A 30 1.18 -0.73 -7.53
C ASP A 30 -0.34 -0.73 -7.30
N ARG A 31 -1.12 -1.35 -8.20
CA ARG A 31 -2.55 -1.55 -7.97
C ARG A 31 -2.84 -2.39 -6.73
N ASP A 32 -2.12 -3.50 -6.55
CA ASP A 32 -2.29 -4.38 -5.39
C ASP A 32 -1.97 -3.62 -4.08
N VAL A 33 -0.96 -2.77 -4.08
CA VAL A 33 -0.61 -1.89 -2.94
C VAL A 33 -1.71 -0.88 -2.63
N LEU A 34 -2.27 -0.23 -3.65
CA LEU A 34 -3.36 0.73 -3.46
C LEU A 34 -4.61 0.07 -2.87
N LEU A 35 -4.96 -1.14 -3.33
CA LEU A 35 -6.06 -1.91 -2.77
C LEU A 35 -5.84 -2.26 -1.28
N LEU A 36 -4.61 -2.63 -0.90
CA LEU A 36 -4.27 -2.92 0.50
C LEU A 36 -4.38 -1.68 1.39
N ILE A 37 -4.04 -0.50 0.87
CA ILE A 37 -4.19 0.78 1.59
C ILE A 37 -5.67 1.06 1.85
N ASP A 38 -6.52 0.89 0.83
CA ASP A 38 -7.96 1.11 0.97
C ASP A 38 -8.58 0.12 1.95
N GLN A 39 -8.17 -1.14 1.90
CA GLN A 39 -8.60 -2.14 2.88
C GLN A 39 -8.18 -1.75 4.29
N ALA A 40 -6.91 -1.39 4.51
CA ALA A 40 -6.42 -0.98 5.82
C ALA A 40 -7.13 0.29 6.34
N ARG A 41 -7.53 1.20 5.44
CA ARG A 41 -8.34 2.37 5.78
C ARG A 41 -9.73 1.96 6.25
N CYS A 42 -10.40 1.04 5.57
CA CYS A 42 -11.70 0.53 5.98
C CYS A 42 -11.62 -0.20 7.34
N GLU A 43 -10.58 -1.01 7.55
CA GLU A 43 -10.30 -1.67 8.84
C GLU A 43 -10.12 -0.64 9.97
N TRP A 44 -9.35 0.42 9.72
CA TRP A 44 -9.14 1.48 10.70
C TRP A 44 -10.43 2.25 11.02
N LEU A 45 -11.26 2.55 10.02
CA LEU A 45 -12.56 3.22 10.23
C LEU A 45 -13.51 2.32 11.04
N ALA A 46 -13.57 1.03 10.74
CA ALA A 46 -14.36 0.07 11.50
C ALA A 46 -13.86 -0.08 12.95
N ALA A 47 -12.54 -0.14 13.15
CA ALA A 47 -11.95 -0.18 14.49
C ALA A 47 -12.25 1.10 15.28
N LYS A 48 -12.22 2.26 14.61
CA LYS A 48 -12.62 3.54 15.21
C LYS A 48 -14.09 3.54 15.62
N GLU A 49 -14.99 3.06 14.77
CA GLU A 49 -16.41 2.95 15.09
C GLU A 49 -16.66 1.99 16.26
N TYR A 50 -15.99 0.84 16.28
CA TYR A 50 -16.05 -0.09 17.40
C TYR A 50 -15.58 0.56 18.70
N PHE A 51 -14.45 1.24 18.66
CA PHE A 51 -13.89 1.95 19.81
C PHE A 51 -14.79 3.10 20.29
N ASP A 52 -15.41 3.86 19.39
CA ASP A 52 -16.31 4.95 19.76
C ASP A 52 -17.62 4.44 20.42
N ASN A 53 -18.04 3.21 20.13
CA ASN A 53 -19.29 2.63 20.62
C ASN A 53 -19.12 1.61 21.76
N VAL A 54 -17.91 1.16 22.06
CA VAL A 54 -17.68 0.18 23.13
C VAL A 54 -18.00 0.80 24.49
N SER A 55 -18.91 0.17 25.23
CA SER A 55 -19.31 0.60 26.58
C SER A 55 -18.94 -0.42 27.66
N ASP A 56 -18.61 -1.65 27.28
CA ASP A 56 -18.18 -2.70 28.20
C ASP A 56 -16.74 -2.43 28.67
N PRO A 57 -16.51 -2.19 29.97
CA PRO A 57 -15.18 -1.93 30.53
C PRO A 57 -14.14 -3.01 30.20
N HIS A 58 -14.56 -4.27 30.07
CA HIS A 58 -13.66 -5.38 29.74
C HIS A 58 -13.25 -5.42 28.27
N LEU A 59 -13.95 -4.69 27.40
CA LEU A 59 -13.68 -4.62 25.97
C LEU A 59 -12.99 -3.32 25.54
N ILE A 60 -12.91 -2.30 26.42
CA ILE A 60 -12.26 -1.03 26.12
C ILE A 60 -10.79 -1.24 25.75
N GLU A 61 -10.05 -2.02 26.52
CA GLU A 61 -8.63 -2.30 26.24
C GLU A 61 -8.45 -2.98 24.89
N HIS A 62 -9.31 -3.95 24.58
CA HIS A 62 -9.31 -4.62 23.28
C HIS A 62 -9.62 -3.64 22.15
N ALA A 63 -10.59 -2.74 22.35
CA ALA A 63 -10.96 -1.71 21.38
C ALA A 63 -9.81 -0.74 21.09
N VAL A 64 -9.11 -0.29 22.13
CA VAL A 64 -7.90 0.55 22.01
C VAL A 64 -6.81 -0.18 21.22
N TYR A 65 -6.58 -1.47 21.54
CA TYR A 65 -5.58 -2.28 20.86
C TYR A 65 -5.85 -2.40 19.35
N ILE A 66 -7.06 -2.79 18.96
CA ILE A 66 -7.40 -2.97 17.54
C ILE A 66 -7.39 -1.64 16.79
N TYR A 67 -7.82 -0.54 17.42
CA TYR A 67 -7.78 0.80 16.85
C TYR A 67 -6.34 1.20 16.48
N HIS A 68 -5.41 1.09 17.42
CA HIS A 68 -4.01 1.43 17.17
C HIS A 68 -3.31 0.47 16.21
N ALA A 69 -3.64 -0.83 16.26
CA ALA A 69 -3.09 -1.81 15.32
C ALA A 69 -3.50 -1.48 13.87
N ALA A 70 -4.78 -1.19 13.65
CA ALA A 70 -5.31 -0.82 12.33
C ALA A 70 -4.74 0.54 11.85
N GLU A 71 -4.66 1.54 12.73
CA GLU A 71 -4.05 2.84 12.42
C GLU A 71 -2.59 2.67 11.97
N LYS A 72 -1.79 1.91 12.73
CA LYS A 72 -0.37 1.67 12.43
C LYS A 72 -0.18 0.94 11.11
N ARG A 73 -1.04 -0.06 10.83
CA ARG A 73 -1.04 -0.79 9.54
C ARG A 73 -1.33 0.14 8.38
N TYR A 74 -2.37 0.96 8.48
CA TYR A 74 -2.73 1.95 7.45
C TYR A 74 -1.59 2.96 7.21
N MET A 75 -1.03 3.54 8.27
CA MET A 75 0.09 4.48 8.15
C MET A 75 1.34 3.84 7.51
N CYS A 76 1.65 2.59 7.87
CA CYS A 76 2.78 1.87 7.29
C CYS A 76 2.62 1.71 5.77
N LEU A 77 1.44 1.29 5.31
CA LEU A 77 1.15 1.10 3.89
C LEU A 77 1.18 2.41 3.11
N LEU A 78 0.66 3.50 3.67
CA LEU A 78 0.79 4.84 3.07
C LEU A 78 2.25 5.27 2.90
N ASN A 79 3.08 5.03 3.92
CA ASN A 79 4.50 5.35 3.83
C ASN A 79 5.20 4.52 2.75
N GLN A 80 4.90 3.23 2.66
CA GLN A 80 5.42 2.36 1.59
C GLN A 80 5.01 2.83 0.19
N ALA A 81 3.75 3.25 0.02
CA ALA A 81 3.25 3.76 -1.25
C ALA A 81 3.97 5.06 -1.66
N ARG A 82 4.17 5.98 -0.71
CA ARG A 82 4.93 7.22 -0.94
C ARG A 82 6.37 6.96 -1.35
N SER A 83 7.04 5.99 -0.71
CA SER A 83 8.39 5.59 -1.09
C SER A 83 8.49 5.03 -2.50
N ARG A 84 7.38 4.54 -3.08
CA ARG A 84 7.27 4.05 -4.46
C ARG A 84 6.81 5.13 -5.46
N GLY A 85 6.60 6.37 -5.00
CA GLY A 85 6.07 7.44 -5.85
C GLY A 85 4.57 7.30 -6.15
N LEU A 86 3.86 6.42 -5.44
CA LEU A 86 2.42 6.24 -5.61
C LEU A 86 1.70 7.42 -4.96
N SER A 87 1.07 8.22 -5.80
CA SER A 87 0.22 9.33 -5.40
C SER A 87 -1.09 8.79 -4.83
N SER A 88 -1.08 8.37 -3.56
CA SER A 88 -2.34 8.14 -2.85
C SER A 88 -2.95 9.50 -2.55
N SER A 89 -4.07 9.84 -3.20
CA SER A 89 -4.89 11.01 -2.85
C SER A 89 -5.58 10.85 -1.48
N VAL A 90 -5.18 9.83 -0.71
CA VAL A 90 -5.88 9.36 0.47
C VAL A 90 -5.44 10.19 1.69
N PRO A 91 -6.38 10.79 2.42
CA PRO A 91 -6.08 11.65 3.56
C PRO A 91 -5.44 10.87 4.71
N LEU A 92 -4.46 11.50 5.35
CA LEU A 92 -3.81 10.98 6.55
C LEU A 92 -4.80 10.94 7.73
N PRO A 93 -4.69 9.93 8.61
CA PRO A 93 -5.42 9.94 9.86
C PRO A 93 -4.98 11.17 10.65
N LYS A 94 -5.93 12.01 11.09
CA LYS A 94 -5.60 13.11 12.01
C LYS A 94 -5.14 12.47 13.31
N LYS A 95 -3.98 12.87 13.83
CA LYS A 95 -3.54 12.46 15.18
C LYS A 95 -4.60 12.94 16.18
N ASP A 96 -5.47 12.02 16.61
CA ASP A 96 -6.46 12.33 17.63
C ASP A 96 -5.73 12.45 18.97
N ARG A 97 -5.77 13.65 19.59
CA ARG A 97 -5.06 13.93 20.85
C ARG A 97 -5.77 13.33 22.06
N ARG A 98 -6.91 12.65 21.87
CA ARG A 98 -7.74 12.10 22.94
C ARG A 98 -7.09 10.96 23.72
N TYR A 99 -6.02 10.35 23.21
CA TYR A 99 -5.40 9.16 23.80
C TYR A 99 -3.89 9.32 23.89
N LYS A 100 -3.44 10.31 24.68
CA LYS A 100 -2.14 10.22 25.33
C LYS A 100 -2.36 9.47 26.64
N VAL A 101 -2.04 8.18 26.64
CA VAL A 101 -1.76 7.44 27.88
C VAL A 101 -0.40 7.86 28.39
#